data_AF-S9QR28-F1
#
_entry.id   AF-S9QR28-F1
#
_cell.length_a   1.000
_cell.length_b   1.000
_cell.length_c   1.000
_cell.angle_alpha   90.00
_cell.angle_beta   90.00
_cell.angle_gamma   90.00
#
_symmetry.space_group_name_H-M   'P 1'
#
loop_
_entity.id
_entity.type
_entity.pdbx_description
1 polymer ?
#
loop_
_entity_poly.entity_id
_entity_poly.type
_entity_poly.pdbx_seq_one_letter_code
_entity_poly.pdbx_strand_id
1 'polypeptide(L)'
;MSPVLTLPTLRDRGYPSPAQFGETLTDWREELALQLETLGVPERIAQLRETCLATGGIWIDPPDGFRGYCEITVGGICVTGEDMAECAAAWIKAVLRVSRAAAEAEGAA
;
A
#
# COMPACT_ATOMS: atom_id res chain seq x y z
N MET A 1 5.53 11.27 22.78
CA MET A 1 6.31 11.34 21.53
C MET A 1 6.37 9.94 20.95
N SER A 2 5.68 9.67 19.85
CA SER A 2 5.78 8.35 19.18
C SER A 2 7.09 8.30 18.39
N PRO A 3 7.86 7.21 18.49
CA PRO A 3 9.12 7.08 17.77
C PRO A 3 8.88 7.00 16.27
N VAL A 4 9.76 7.64 15.49
CA VAL A 4 9.79 7.51 14.03
C VAL A 4 10.11 6.06 13.68
N LEU A 5 9.15 5.36 13.07
CA LEU A 5 9.37 4.01 12.56
C LEU A 5 10.22 4.11 11.30
N THR A 6 11.44 3.58 11.38
CA THR A 6 12.36 3.48 10.23
C THR A 6 12.33 2.06 9.67
N LEU A 7 12.67 1.90 8.39
CA LEU A 7 12.74 0.58 7.73
C LEU A 7 13.55 -0.47 8.53
N PRO A 8 14.69 -0.12 9.15
CA PRO A 8 15.40 -1.03 10.06
C PRO A 8 14.57 -1.49 11.27
N THR A 9 13.74 -0.63 11.84
CA THR A 9 12.94 -0.93 13.05
C THR A 9 11.78 -1.88 12.77
N LEU A 10 11.24 -1.86 11.54
CA LEU A 10 10.21 -2.80 11.09
C LEU A 10 10.79 -4.20 10.85
N ARG A 11 12.04 -4.29 10.36
CA ARG A 11 12.78 -5.54 10.12
C ARG A 11 13.06 -6.33 11.39
N ASP A 12 13.51 -5.67 12.47
CA ASP A 12 13.84 -6.33 13.74
C ASP A 12 12.64 -6.95 14.46
N ARG A 13 11.42 -6.56 14.07
CA ARG A 13 10.17 -7.08 14.64
C ARG A 13 9.58 -8.27 13.88
N GLY A 14 10.26 -8.77 12.85
CA GLY A 14 9.81 -9.93 12.08
C GLY A 14 8.63 -9.66 11.15
N TYR A 15 8.28 -8.39 10.92
CA TYR A 15 7.32 -8.02 9.88
C TYR A 15 7.97 -8.11 8.50
N PRO A 16 7.21 -8.49 7.45
CA PRO A 16 7.70 -8.39 6.09
C PRO A 16 8.03 -6.92 5.81
N SER A 17 9.30 -6.58 5.93
CA SER A 17 9.75 -5.21 5.73
C SER A 17 9.83 -4.95 4.23
N PRO A 18 9.76 -3.68 3.79
CA PRO A 18 10.01 -3.32 2.39
C PRO A 18 11.32 -3.90 1.82
N ALA A 19 12.28 -4.29 2.67
CA ALA A 19 13.51 -4.97 2.25
C ALA A 19 13.31 -6.42 1.75
N GLN A 20 12.12 -7.02 1.89
CA GLN A 20 11.77 -8.29 1.25
C GLN A 20 11.26 -8.13 -0.19
N PHE A 21 11.02 -6.89 -0.64
CA PHE A 21 10.28 -6.59 -1.86
C PHE A 21 10.91 -5.41 -2.63
N GLY A 22 12.22 -5.40 -2.84
CA GLY A 22 12.92 -4.36 -3.62
C GLY A 22 13.88 -3.48 -2.81
N GLU A 23 14.74 -2.76 -3.52
CA GLU A 23 15.83 -1.97 -2.91
C GLU A 23 15.34 -0.62 -2.36
N THR A 24 14.21 -0.12 -2.89
CA THR A 24 13.61 1.17 -2.48
C THR A 24 12.14 1.06 -2.10
N LEU A 25 11.61 2.08 -1.42
CA LEU A 25 10.19 2.18 -1.07
C LEU A 25 9.28 2.24 -2.31
N THR A 26 9.79 2.76 -3.42
CA THR A 26 9.05 2.82 -4.69
C THR A 26 8.93 1.42 -5.30
N ASP A 27 10.04 0.68 -5.36
CA ASP A 27 10.06 -0.70 -5.89
C ASP A 27 9.12 -1.59 -5.10
N TRP A 28 9.15 -1.50 -3.77
CA TRP A 28 8.24 -2.27 -2.91
C TRP A 28 6.77 -1.95 -3.16
N ARG A 29 6.42 -0.67 -3.30
CA ARG A 29 5.04 -0.30 -3.60
C ARG A 29 4.62 -0.89 -4.94
N GLU A 30 5.48 -0.81 -5.95
CA GLU A 30 5.20 -1.31 -7.29
C GLU A 30 5.05 -2.84 -7.32
N GLU A 31 5.98 -3.57 -6.70
CA GLU A 31 5.88 -5.03 -6.56
C GLU A 31 4.59 -5.45 -5.85
N LEU A 32 4.23 -4.76 -4.76
CA LEU A 32 2.98 -5.01 -4.05
C LEU A 32 1.77 -4.70 -4.95
N ALA A 33 1.78 -3.58 -5.67
CA ALA A 33 0.68 -3.21 -6.56
C ALA A 33 0.48 -4.25 -7.67
N LEU A 34 1.57 -4.71 -8.31
CA LEU A 34 1.54 -5.75 -9.33
C LEU A 34 1.01 -7.09 -8.78
N GLN A 35 1.43 -7.48 -7.58
CA GLN A 35 0.89 -8.67 -6.92
C GLN A 35 -0.61 -8.56 -6.67
N LEU A 36 -1.05 -7.43 -6.09
CA LEU A 36 -2.46 -7.16 -5.79
C LEU A 36 -3.36 -7.14 -7.04
N GLU A 37 -2.83 -6.72 -8.21
CA GLU A 37 -3.56 -6.77 -9.48
C GLU A 37 -3.92 -8.19 -9.91
N THR A 38 -3.09 -9.19 -9.56
CA THR A 38 -3.34 -10.60 -9.89
C THR A 38 -4.38 -11.27 -8.99
N LEU A 39 -4.69 -10.66 -7.84
CA LEU A 39 -5.61 -11.20 -6.85
C LEU A 39 -7.07 -10.82 -7.13
N GLY A 40 -7.97 -11.69 -6.70
CA GLY A 40 -9.40 -11.37 -6.56
C GLY A 40 -9.63 -10.26 -5.54
N VAL A 41 -10.77 -9.59 -5.61
CA VAL A 41 -11.08 -8.43 -4.75
C VAL A 41 -11.00 -8.77 -3.25
N PRO A 42 -11.57 -9.89 -2.76
CA PRO A 42 -11.47 -10.24 -1.35
C PRO A 42 -10.03 -10.47 -0.88
N GLU A 43 -9.25 -11.23 -1.64
CA GLU A 43 -7.85 -11.54 -1.33
C GLU A 43 -6.97 -10.28 -1.38
N ARG A 44 -7.23 -9.40 -2.35
CA ARG A 44 -6.56 -8.11 -2.47
C ARG A 44 -6.77 -7.23 -1.23
N ILE A 45 -8.00 -7.10 -0.77
CA ILE A 45 -8.33 -6.30 0.42
C ILE A 45 -7.65 -6.90 1.66
N ALA A 46 -7.70 -8.22 1.81
CA ALA A 46 -7.05 -8.91 2.93
C ALA A 46 -5.53 -8.69 2.93
N GLN A 47 -4.87 -8.91 1.79
CA GLN A 47 -3.42 -8.70 1.64
C GLN A 47 -3.02 -7.24 1.89
N LEU A 48 -3.81 -6.28 1.39
CA LEU A 48 -3.53 -4.85 1.59
C LEU A 48 -3.74 -4.44 3.05
N ARG A 49 -4.72 -5.01 3.75
CA ARG A 49 -4.92 -4.83 5.20
C ARG A 49 -3.74 -5.34 5.99
N GLU A 50 -3.33 -6.57 5.75
CA GLU A 50 -2.17 -7.18 6.43
C GLU A 50 -0.91 -6.33 6.23
N THR A 51 -0.69 -5.89 5.00
CA THR A 51 0.46 -5.05 4.65
C THR A 51 0.38 -3.66 5.30
N CYS A 52 -0.81 -3.06 5.34
CA CYS A 52 -1.07 -1.81 6.04
C CYS A 52 -0.67 -1.92 7.52
N LEU A 53 -1.13 -2.95 8.20
CA LEU A 53 -0.83 -3.18 9.62
C LEU A 53 0.67 -3.45 9.84
N ALA A 54 1.30 -4.24 8.97
CA ALA A 54 2.73 -4.56 9.06
C ALA A 54 3.64 -3.34 8.87
N THR A 55 3.22 -2.38 8.05
CA THR A 55 4.00 -1.16 7.74
C THR A 55 3.67 0.02 8.64
N GLY A 56 2.75 -0.14 9.60
CA GLY A 56 2.31 0.93 10.49
C GLY A 56 1.42 1.97 9.79
N GLY A 57 0.75 1.57 8.71
CA GLY A 57 -0.25 2.37 8.01
C GLY A 57 -1.55 2.55 8.80
N ILE A 58 -2.53 3.19 8.17
CA ILE A 58 -3.86 3.41 8.73
C ILE A 58 -4.87 2.58 7.94
N TRP A 59 -5.55 1.69 8.65
CA TRP A 59 -6.68 0.90 8.15
C TRP A 59 -7.84 1.03 9.11
N ILE A 60 -8.96 1.56 8.64
CA ILE A 60 -10.17 1.70 9.43
C ILE A 60 -11.20 0.77 8.81
N ASP A 61 -11.54 -0.29 9.54
CA ASP A 61 -12.57 -1.22 9.08
C ASP A 61 -13.93 -0.50 9.08
N PRO A 62 -14.64 -0.46 7.93
CA PRO A 62 -15.98 0.11 7.89
C PRO A 62 -16.94 -0.77 8.71
N PRO A 63 -17.96 -0.19 9.37
CA PRO A 63 -19.02 -0.96 10.00
C PRO A 63 -19.72 -1.88 9.00
N ASP A 64 -20.27 -2.99 9.47
CA ASP A 64 -21.02 -3.92 8.62
C ASP A 64 -22.15 -3.21 7.85
N GLY A 65 -22.18 -3.38 6.53
CA GLY A 65 -23.17 -2.75 5.65
C GLY A 65 -22.97 -1.25 5.41
N PHE A 66 -21.87 -0.66 5.90
CA PHE A 66 -21.52 0.73 5.59
C PHE A 66 -21.16 0.88 4.11
N ARG A 67 -21.82 1.84 3.46
CA ARG A 67 -21.45 2.37 2.14
C ARG A 67 -21.17 3.85 2.34
N GLY A 68 -19.94 4.29 2.10
CA GLY A 68 -19.52 5.64 2.41
C GLY A 68 -18.01 5.81 2.43
N TYR A 69 -17.55 6.96 2.92
CA TYR A 69 -16.13 7.31 2.93
C TYR A 69 -15.28 6.25 3.64
N CYS A 70 -14.42 5.60 2.88
CA CYS A 70 -13.34 4.75 3.34
C CYS A 70 -12.00 5.43 3.04
N GLU A 71 -11.01 5.20 3.90
CA GLU A 71 -9.65 5.73 3.74
C GLU A 71 -8.64 4.66 4.16
N ILE A 72 -7.58 4.52 3.37
CA ILE A 72 -6.42 3.70 3.73
C ILE A 72 -5.15 4.48 3.50
N THR A 73 -4.16 4.29 4.38
CA THR A 73 -2.80 4.77 4.18
C THR A 73 -1.85 3.59 4.25
N VAL A 74 -1.30 3.17 3.11
CA VAL A 74 -0.32 2.07 3.02
C VAL A 74 0.95 2.59 2.40
N GLY A 75 2.07 2.33 3.09
CA GLY A 75 3.38 2.69 2.56
C GLY A 75 3.56 4.19 2.34
N GLY A 76 2.81 5.07 3.01
CA GLY A 76 2.87 6.52 2.81
C GLY A 76 2.00 7.07 1.67
N ILE A 77 1.20 6.23 1.01
CA ILE A 77 0.18 6.66 0.05
C ILE A 77 -1.18 6.57 0.73
N CYS A 78 -1.89 7.70 0.79
CA CYS A 78 -3.26 7.79 1.29
C CYS A 78 -4.24 7.86 0.12
N VAL A 79 -5.30 7.04 0.17
CA VAL A 79 -6.39 7.03 -0.82
C VAL A 79 -7.74 6.86 -0.15
N THR A 80 -8.78 7.29 -0.85
CA THR A 80 -10.17 7.24 -0.39
C THR A 80 -11.06 6.57 -1.43
N GLY A 81 -12.23 6.10 -0.99
CA GLY A 81 -13.22 5.41 -1.83
C GLY A 81 -14.56 5.26 -1.12
N GLU A 82 -15.58 4.79 -1.83
CA GLU A 82 -16.92 4.50 -1.28
C GLU A 82 -16.99 3.16 -0.54
N ASP A 83 -15.99 2.30 -0.75
CA ASP A 83 -15.75 1.06 -0.02
C ASP A 83 -14.25 0.67 -0.05
N MET A 84 -13.90 -0.42 0.64
CA MET A 84 -12.52 -0.90 0.71
C MET A 84 -12.00 -1.46 -0.62
N ALA A 85 -12.88 -1.90 -1.52
CA ALA A 85 -12.48 -2.37 -2.84
C ALA A 85 -12.04 -1.18 -3.71
N GLU A 86 -12.78 -0.08 -3.67
CA GLU A 86 -12.40 1.17 -4.31
C GLU A 86 -11.12 1.74 -3.73
N CYS A 87 -10.96 1.77 -2.40
CA CYS A 87 -9.70 2.17 -1.77
C CYS A 87 -8.53 1.31 -2.27
N ALA A 88 -8.69 -0.02 -2.31
CA ALA A 88 -7.63 -0.91 -2.78
C ALA A 88 -7.27 -0.65 -4.25
N ALA A 89 -8.28 -0.48 -5.12
CA ALA A 89 -8.06 -0.15 -6.53
C ALA A 89 -7.42 1.22 -6.73
N ALA A 90 -7.84 2.22 -5.95
CA ALA A 90 -7.28 3.57 -5.97
C ALA A 90 -5.81 3.56 -5.53
N TRP A 91 -5.45 2.76 -4.52
CA TRP A 91 -4.07 2.63 -4.05
C TRP A 91 -3.17 2.03 -5.12
N ILE A 92 -3.58 0.91 -5.73
CA ILE A 92 -2.85 0.27 -6.85
C ILE A 92 -2.63 1.27 -7.98
N LYS A 93 -3.70 1.97 -8.39
CA LYS A 93 -3.64 2.96 -9.46
C LYS A 93 -2.69 4.11 -9.14
N ALA A 94 -2.71 4.60 -7.90
CA ALA A 94 -1.84 5.68 -7.46
C ALA A 94 -0.36 5.27 -7.54
N VAL A 95 -0.02 4.07 -7.08
CA VAL A 95 1.33 3.50 -7.17
C VAL A 95 1.79 3.40 -8.62
N LEU A 96 1.03 2.70 -9.47
CA LEU A 96 1.43 2.43 -10.85
C LEU A 96 1.54 3.72 -11.68
N ARG A 97 0.76 4.76 -11.35
CA ARG A 97 0.91 6.07 -11.97
C ARG A 97 2.23 6.75 -11.61
N VAL A 98 2.65 6.64 -10.35
CA VAL A 98 3.92 7.21 -9.88
C VAL A 98 5.09 6.45 -10.49
N SER A 99 5.05 5.12 -10.52
CA SER A 99 6.09 4.28 -11.15
C SER A 99 6.28 4.61 -12.63
N ARG A 100 5.18 4.72 -13.40
CA ARG A 100 5.26 5.10 -14.82
C ARG A 100 5.85 6.49 -15.03
N ALA A 101 5.44 7.46 -14.22
CA ALA A 101 5.98 8.82 -14.32
C ALA A 101 7.48 8.88 -14.01
N ALA A 102 7.96 8.05 -13.06
CA ALA A 102 9.39 7.94 -12.76
C ALA A 102 10.17 7.33 -13.93
N ALA A 103 9.67 6.23 -14.52
CA ALA A 103 10.30 5.59 -15.68
C ALA A 103 10.38 6.51 -16.91
N GLU A 104 9.33 7.31 -17.17
CA GLU A 104 9.33 8.30 -18.26
C GLU A 104 10.37 9.41 -18.04
N ALA A 105 10.58 9.84 -16.79
CA ALA A 105 11.56 10.88 -16.45
C ALA A 105 13.00 10.39 -16.62
N GLU A 106 13.27 9.12 -16.31
CA GLU A 106 14.59 8.49 -16.49
C GLU A 106 14.92 8.23 -17.97
N GLY A 107 13.92 7.86 -18.78
CA GLY A 107 14.10 7.64 -20.23
C GLY A 107 14.22 8.93 -21.05
N ALA A 108 13.93 10.09 -20.47
CA ALA A 108 14.03 11.40 -21.10
C ALA A 108 15.36 12.14 -20.79
N ALA A 109 16.23 11.56 -19.97
CA ALA A 109 17.53 12.09 -19.56
C ALA A 109 18.68 11.44 -20.34
#